data_AF-A0A7H4LZX8-F1
#
_entry.id   AF-A0A7H4LZX8-F1
#
_cell.length_a   1.000
_cell.length_b   1.000
_cell.length_c   1.000
_cell.angle_alpha   90.00
_cell.angle_beta   90.00
_cell.angle_gamma   90.00
#
_symmetry.space_group_name_H-M   'P 1'
#
loop_
_entity.id
_entity.type
_entity.pdbx_description
1 polymer ?
#
loop_
_entity_poly.entity_id
_entity_poly.type
_entity_poly.pdbx_seq_one_letter_code
_entity_poly.pdbx_strand_id
1 'polypeptide(L)'
;MKNWPNPFIEQRADPYILRHQESYYFIASVPEYDRLEIRRSATLEGLRHAQPVVVWRKPDSGPMSQLIWAPELHEIDGKWYIYFAASHTHDLDAQGMFQHRMFALECADSDPLTGKWQEKGQIKTPLDTFALDATTFRHQGKRWYLWAQKRSGN
;
A
#
# COMPACT_ATOMS: atom_id res chain seq x y z
N MET A 1 -27.93 9.55 13.61
CA MET A 1 -26.61 9.49 12.95
C MET A 1 -25.85 8.31 13.52
N LYS A 2 -25.20 7.48 12.68
CA LYS A 2 -24.37 6.38 13.19
C LYS A 2 -23.09 7.00 13.78
N ASN A 3 -22.82 6.76 15.06
CA ASN A 3 -21.64 7.30 15.73
C ASN A 3 -20.44 6.40 15.38
N TRP A 4 -19.40 6.97 14.78
CA TRP A 4 -18.19 6.24 14.42
C TRP A 4 -17.10 6.50 15.46
N PRO A 5 -16.47 5.45 16.00
CA PRO A 5 -15.39 5.61 16.97
C PRO A 5 -14.18 6.27 16.31
N ASN A 6 -13.57 7.20 17.03
CA ASN A 6 -12.32 7.84 16.66
C ASN A 6 -11.38 7.80 17.89
N PRO A 7 -10.25 7.07 17.82
CA PRO A 7 -9.69 6.39 16.65
C PRO A 7 -10.54 5.19 16.17
N PHE A 8 -10.57 5.00 14.85
CA PHE A 8 -11.33 3.90 14.24
C PHE A 8 -10.58 2.56 14.40
N ILE A 9 -9.34 2.53 13.92
CA ILE A 9 -8.36 1.45 14.12
C ILE A 9 -7.09 2.10 14.63
N GLU A 10 -6.67 1.75 15.85
CA GLU A 10 -5.50 2.34 16.49
C GLU A 10 -4.19 1.91 15.83
N GLN A 11 -3.17 2.77 15.94
CA GLN A 11 -1.80 2.51 15.49
C GLN A 11 -1.71 2.06 14.02
N ARG A 12 -2.51 2.68 13.16
CA ARG A 12 -2.44 2.50 11.71
C ARG A 12 -2.42 3.88 11.06
N ALA A 13 -1.33 4.18 10.36
CA ALA A 13 -1.20 5.38 9.54
C ALA A 13 -1.58 5.07 8.09
N ASP A 14 -1.89 6.11 7.33
CA ASP A 14 -2.19 5.99 5.89
C ASP A 14 -3.31 4.97 5.58
N PRO A 15 -4.48 5.05 6.25
CA PRO A 15 -5.50 4.04 6.13
C PRO A 15 -6.17 4.06 4.75
N TYR A 16 -6.17 2.91 4.07
CA TYR A 16 -6.91 2.69 2.84
C TYR A 16 -8.01 1.64 3.04
N ILE A 17 -9.24 1.98 2.67
CA ILE A 17 -10.39 1.08 2.73
C ILE A 17 -10.99 0.91 1.34
N LEU A 18 -11.05 -0.34 0.88
CA LEU A 18 -11.76 -0.73 -0.34
C LEU A 18 -13.04 -1.49 0.02
N ARG A 19 -14.16 -1.06 -0.56
CA ARG A 19 -15.36 -1.91 -0.65
C ARG A 19 -15.31 -2.67 -1.97
N HIS A 20 -15.28 -4.00 -1.90
CA HIS A 20 -15.33 -4.87 -3.07
C HIS A 20 -16.33 -5.99 -2.81
N GLN A 21 -17.35 -6.08 -3.68
CA GLN A 21 -18.50 -6.97 -3.51
C GLN A 21 -19.14 -6.77 -2.11
N GLU A 22 -19.37 -7.86 -1.37
CA GLU A 22 -19.99 -7.88 -0.05
C GLU A 22 -18.99 -7.73 1.10
N SER A 23 -17.78 -7.22 0.82
CA SER A 23 -16.71 -7.09 1.81
C SER A 23 -16.03 -5.73 1.78
N TYR A 24 -15.55 -5.33 2.95
CA TYR A 24 -14.61 -4.24 3.15
C TYR A 24 -13.23 -4.83 3.43
N TYR A 25 -12.22 -4.21 2.82
CA TYR A 25 -10.82 -4.51 3.00
C TYR A 25 -10.12 -3.27 3.57
N PHE A 26 -9.25 -3.46 4.55
CA PHE A 26 -8.44 -2.41 5.15
C PHE A 26 -6.98 -2.79 5.07
N ILE A 27 -6.16 -1.84 4.64
CA ILE A 27 -4.70 -1.94 4.59
C ILE A 27 -4.14 -0.55 4.96
N ALA A 28 -3.00 -0.52 5.63
CA ALA A 28 -2.43 0.68 6.21
C ALA A 28 -0.95 0.46 6.55
N SER A 29 -0.21 1.55 6.77
CA SER A 29 1.12 1.50 7.36
C SER A 29 1.05 0.95 8.79
N VAL A 30 1.83 -0.09 9.08
CA VAL A 30 2.03 -0.60 10.44
C VAL A 30 3.11 0.22 11.15
N PRO A 31 3.09 0.32 12.49
CA PRO A 31 4.08 1.13 13.23
C PRO A 31 5.53 0.71 13.00
N GLU A 32 5.76 -0.58 12.74
CA GLU A 32 7.10 -1.13 12.49
C GLU A 32 7.59 -0.87 11.05
N TYR A 33 6.71 -0.44 10.15
CA TYR A 33 6.97 -0.28 8.72
C TYR A 33 7.67 -1.49 8.08
N ASP A 34 7.27 -2.72 8.45
CA ASP A 34 8.00 -3.95 8.10
C ASP A 34 7.26 -4.94 7.18
N ARG A 35 5.97 -4.70 6.95
CA ARG A 35 5.07 -5.65 6.30
C ARG A 35 3.84 -4.99 5.71
N LEU A 36 3.13 -5.76 4.91
CA LEU A 36 1.81 -5.44 4.40
C LEU A 36 0.80 -6.39 5.04
N GLU A 37 -0.23 -5.85 5.70
CA GLU A 37 -1.29 -6.63 6.33
C GLU A 37 -2.68 -6.16 5.90
N ILE A 38 -3.56 -7.12 5.60
CA ILE A 38 -4.94 -6.85 5.18
C ILE A 38 -5.90 -7.32 6.26
N ARG A 39 -6.91 -6.51 6.58
CA ARG A 39 -8.11 -6.93 7.33
C ARG A 39 -9.30 -6.99 6.38
N ARG A 40 -10.17 -7.99 6.57
CA ARG A 40 -11.44 -8.12 5.82
C ARG A 40 -12.62 -8.22 6.79
N SER A 41 -13.72 -7.55 6.46
CA SER A 41 -14.99 -7.72 7.16
C SER A 41 -16.19 -7.45 6.25
N ALA A 42 -17.33 -8.07 6.54
CA ALA A 42 -18.59 -7.79 5.83
C ALA A 42 -19.14 -6.38 6.12
N THR A 43 -18.70 -5.74 7.21
CA THR A 43 -19.10 -4.37 7.56
C THR A 43 -17.90 -3.50 7.83
N LEU A 44 -18.03 -2.19 7.58
CA LEU A 44 -16.99 -1.21 7.88
C LEU A 44 -16.57 -1.31 9.36
N GLU A 45 -17.55 -1.37 10.27
CA GLU A 45 -17.34 -1.46 11.72
C GLU A 45 -16.60 -2.73 12.14
N GLY A 46 -16.87 -3.86 11.47
CA GLY A 46 -16.20 -5.12 11.77
C GLY A 46 -14.71 -5.12 11.44
N LEU A 47 -14.20 -4.19 10.60
CA LEU A 47 -12.75 -4.04 10.35
C LEU A 47 -11.95 -3.76 11.62
N ARG A 48 -12.59 -3.15 12.63
CA ARG A 48 -11.97 -2.83 13.93
C ARG A 48 -11.54 -4.08 14.69
N HIS A 49 -12.28 -5.17 14.50
CA HIS A 49 -12.09 -6.44 15.21
C HIS A 49 -11.55 -7.56 14.30
N ALA A 50 -11.53 -7.33 12.99
CA ALA A 50 -10.97 -8.25 12.03
C ALA A 50 -9.48 -8.47 12.30
N GLN A 51 -9.07 -9.74 12.35
CA GLN A 51 -7.67 -10.11 12.53
C GLN A 51 -6.88 -9.72 11.28
N PRO A 52 -5.73 -9.03 11.42
CA PRO A 52 -4.88 -8.72 10.29
C PRO A 52 -4.20 -9.99 9.76
N VAL A 53 -4.15 -10.12 8.43
CA VAL A 53 -3.40 -11.17 7.74
C VAL A 53 -2.20 -10.52 7.06
N VAL A 54 -1.00 -10.95 7.45
CA VAL A 54 0.24 -10.49 6.80
C VAL A 54 0.35 -11.19 5.45
N VAL A 55 0.34 -10.40 4.37
CA VAL A 55 0.36 -10.93 3.00
C VAL A 55 1.74 -10.81 2.33
N TRP A 56 2.59 -9.93 2.86
CA TRP A 56 3.97 -9.76 2.40
C TRP A 56 4.82 -9.14 3.52
N ARG A 57 6.11 -9.48 3.56
CA ARG A 57 7.11 -8.94 4.50
C ARG A 57 8.30 -8.42 3.73
N LYS A 58 8.90 -7.34 4.24
CA LYS A 58 10.13 -6.80 3.65
C LYS A 58 11.24 -7.87 3.61
N PRO A 59 12.02 -7.96 2.52
CA PRO A 59 13.24 -8.76 2.51
C PRO A 59 14.30 -8.16 3.43
N ASP A 60 15.31 -8.95 3.78
CA ASP A 60 16.43 -8.49 4.62
C ASP A 60 17.31 -7.45 3.92
N SER A 61 17.36 -7.49 2.58
CA SER A 61 18.17 -6.59 1.75
C SER A 61 17.51 -6.30 0.41
N GLY A 62 18.03 -5.32 -0.32
CA GLY A 62 17.53 -4.93 -1.64
C GLY A 62 16.55 -3.75 -1.63
N PRO A 63 15.91 -3.44 -2.77
CA PRO A 63 15.19 -2.19 -3.00
C PRO A 63 13.94 -1.99 -2.13
N MET A 64 13.40 -3.05 -1.55
CA MET A 64 12.18 -3.04 -0.74
C MET A 64 12.43 -3.42 0.73
N SER A 65 13.68 -3.32 1.20
CA SER A 65 14.09 -3.91 2.48
C SER A 65 13.84 -3.05 3.71
N GLN A 66 13.41 -1.79 3.56
CA GLN A 66 13.21 -0.85 4.67
C GLN A 66 11.99 0.05 4.45
N LEU A 67 11.40 0.50 5.56
CA LEU A 67 10.40 1.58 5.59
C LEU A 67 9.22 1.36 4.64
N ILE A 68 8.43 0.30 4.87
CA ILE A 68 7.26 -0.06 4.07
C ILE A 68 6.09 0.88 4.39
N TRP A 69 5.70 1.72 3.43
CA TRP A 69 4.79 2.85 3.63
C TRP A 69 3.56 2.83 2.73
N ALA A 70 2.48 3.40 3.26
CA ALA A 70 1.24 3.82 2.61
C ALA A 70 0.70 2.84 1.56
N PRO A 71 0.44 1.58 1.95
CA PRO A 71 -0.10 0.62 1.02
C PRO A 71 -1.57 0.88 0.65
N GLU A 72 -1.91 0.73 -0.63
CA GLU A 72 -3.29 0.73 -1.12
C GLU A 72 -3.62 -0.56 -1.86
N LEU A 73 -4.75 -1.18 -1.53
CA LEU A 73 -5.25 -2.41 -2.17
C LEU A 73 -6.25 -2.08 -3.28
N HIS A 74 -6.00 -2.52 -4.50
CA HIS A 74 -6.86 -2.27 -5.66
C HIS A 74 -7.27 -3.58 -6.33
N GLU A 75 -8.51 -3.62 -6.83
CA GLU A 75 -8.93 -4.64 -7.80
C GLU A 75 -8.86 -4.03 -9.21
N ILE A 76 -8.13 -4.70 -10.11
CA ILE A 76 -7.85 -4.25 -11.46
C ILE A 76 -7.96 -5.44 -12.40
N ASP A 77 -8.99 -5.41 -13.25
CA ASP A 77 -9.18 -6.36 -14.35
C ASP A 77 -9.15 -7.84 -13.91
N GLY A 78 -9.77 -8.13 -12.77
CA GLY A 78 -9.91 -9.46 -12.18
C GLY A 78 -8.76 -9.86 -11.23
N LYS A 79 -7.83 -8.96 -10.94
CA LYS A 79 -6.66 -9.22 -10.10
C LYS A 79 -6.49 -8.18 -9.00
N TRP A 80 -5.83 -8.59 -7.92
CA TRP A 80 -5.51 -7.71 -6.80
C TRP A 80 -4.12 -7.10 -6.96
N TYR A 81 -4.00 -5.82 -6.64
CA TYR A 81 -2.74 -5.09 -6.64
C TYR A 81 -2.57 -4.37 -5.31
N ILE A 82 -1.37 -4.41 -4.74
CA ILE A 82 -0.99 -3.50 -3.65
C ILE A 82 0.07 -2.55 -4.20
N TYR A 83 -0.25 -1.26 -4.21
CA TYR A 83 0.74 -0.20 -4.41
C TYR A 83 1.27 0.23 -3.06
N PHE A 84 2.59 0.35 -2.92
CA PHE A 84 3.22 0.78 -1.68
C PHE A 84 4.56 1.45 -1.99
N ALA A 85 5.13 2.14 -1.00
CA ALA A 85 6.47 2.67 -1.09
C ALA A 85 7.42 1.91 -0.17
N ALA A 86 8.67 1.75 -0.61
CA ALA A 86 9.73 1.17 0.19
C ALA A 86 11.08 1.79 -0.14
N SER A 87 12.03 1.65 0.77
CA SER A 87 13.42 2.07 0.61
C SER A 87 14.35 0.85 0.74
N HIS A 88 15.58 1.01 0.28
CA HIS A 88 16.66 0.04 0.51
C HIS A 88 17.46 0.33 1.79
N THR A 89 17.22 1.48 2.41
CA THR A 89 17.93 1.97 3.60
C THR A 89 17.03 2.83 4.48
N HIS A 90 17.38 2.94 5.77
CA HIS A 90 16.84 3.96 6.68
C HIS A 90 17.53 5.33 6.52
N ASP A 91 18.68 5.37 5.86
CA ASP A 91 19.48 6.58 5.72
C ASP A 91 18.82 7.58 4.76
N LEU A 92 18.96 8.85 5.13
CA LEU A 92 18.62 9.97 4.26
C LEU A 92 19.71 10.16 3.19
N ASP A 93 19.32 10.69 2.03
CA ASP A 93 20.28 11.11 1.01
C ASP A 93 21.05 12.37 1.44
N ALA A 94 21.96 12.83 0.58
CA ALA A 94 22.79 14.02 0.85
C ALA A 94 21.97 15.32 0.96
N GLN A 95 20.68 15.31 0.63
CA GLN A 95 19.74 16.43 0.77
C GLN A 95 18.83 16.27 1.99
N GLY A 96 19.05 15.24 2.83
CA GLY A 96 18.23 14.96 4.00
C GLY A 96 16.86 14.37 3.66
N MET A 97 16.72 13.73 2.49
CA MET A 97 15.46 13.12 2.06
C MET A 97 15.50 11.59 2.15
N PHE A 98 14.35 10.98 2.43
CA PHE A 98 14.19 9.54 2.31
C PHE A 98 14.36 9.09 0.85
N GLN A 99 14.73 7.82 0.67
CA GLN A 99 15.12 7.27 -0.63
C GLN A 99 14.07 6.33 -1.23
N HIS A 100 12.81 6.46 -0.81
CA HIS A 100 11.71 5.61 -1.27
C HIS A 100 11.53 5.61 -2.78
N ARG A 101 11.06 4.46 -3.27
CA ARG A 101 10.45 4.28 -4.59
C ARG A 101 9.11 3.58 -4.43
N MET A 102 8.31 3.64 -5.49
CA MET A 102 7.01 2.98 -5.55
C MET A 102 7.16 1.55 -6.09
N PHE A 103 6.42 0.62 -5.52
CA PHE A 103 6.40 -0.79 -5.88
C PHE A 103 4.98 -1.30 -6.01
N ALA A 104 4.82 -2.41 -6.73
CA ALA A 104 3.56 -3.13 -6.81
C ALA A 104 3.73 -4.62 -6.50
N LEU A 105 2.76 -5.17 -5.77
CA LEU A 105 2.51 -6.60 -5.70
C LEU A 105 1.25 -6.94 -6.50
N GLU A 106 1.21 -8.11 -7.14
CA GLU A 106 0.04 -8.67 -7.82
C GLU A 106 -0.38 -9.99 -7.17
N CYS A 107 -1.67 -10.18 -6.93
CA CYS A 107 -2.26 -11.46 -6.58
C CYS A 107 -3.36 -11.80 -7.61
N ALA A 108 -3.18 -12.94 -8.30
CA ALA A 108 -4.11 -13.42 -9.32
C ALA A 108 -5.18 -14.38 -8.75
N ASP A 109 -5.02 -14.79 -7.49
CA ASP A 109 -6.01 -15.62 -6.80
C ASP A 109 -7.21 -14.76 -6.39
N SER A 110 -8.38 -15.39 -6.23
CA SER A 110 -9.63 -14.68 -5.93
C SER A 110 -9.66 -14.03 -4.55
N ASP A 111 -8.99 -14.63 -3.55
CA ASP A 111 -8.92 -14.12 -2.19
C ASP A 111 -7.53 -13.48 -1.90
N PRO A 112 -7.45 -12.15 -1.70
CA PRO A 112 -6.17 -11.47 -1.46
C PRO A 112 -5.56 -11.78 -0.09
N LEU A 113 -6.31 -12.39 0.84
CA LEU A 113 -5.81 -12.76 2.17
C LEU A 113 -5.06 -14.10 2.17
N THR A 114 -5.41 -15.02 1.26
CA THR A 114 -4.81 -16.37 1.19
C THR A 114 -4.04 -16.62 -0.09
N GLY A 115 -4.23 -15.74 -1.09
CA GLY A 115 -3.58 -15.85 -2.38
C GLY A 115 -2.08 -15.56 -2.37
N LYS A 116 -1.43 -15.96 -3.45
CA LYS A 116 0.02 -15.77 -3.64
C LYS A 116 0.32 -14.40 -4.27
N TRP A 117 1.01 -13.56 -3.50
CA TRP A 117 1.48 -12.26 -3.96
C TRP A 117 2.82 -12.37 -4.70
N GLN A 118 2.89 -11.76 -5.88
CA GLN A 118 4.07 -11.69 -6.73
C GLN A 118 4.57 -10.25 -6.81
N GLU A 119 5.86 -10.05 -6.59
CA GLU A 119 6.49 -8.74 -6.77
C GLU A 119 6.53 -8.36 -8.25
N LYS A 120 6.03 -7.17 -8.59
CA LYS A 120 6.12 -6.60 -9.95
C LYS A 120 7.30 -5.62 -10.09
N GLY A 121 8.04 -5.40 -9.00
CA GLY A 121 9.19 -4.51 -8.95
C GLY A 121 8.81 -3.04 -8.86
N GLN A 122 9.81 -2.19 -9.08
CA GLN A 122 9.67 -0.74 -9.01
C GLN A 122 8.82 -0.21 -10.16
N ILE A 123 7.89 0.68 -9.84
CA ILE A 123 7.17 1.51 -10.81
C ILE A 123 8.11 2.64 -11.22
N LYS A 124 8.67 2.51 -12.43
CA LYS A 124 9.65 3.46 -12.95
C LYS A 124 8.97 4.73 -13.43
N THR A 125 9.52 5.87 -13.02
CA THR A 125 9.20 7.18 -13.57
C THR A 125 10.41 7.71 -14.35
N PRO A 126 10.26 8.75 -15.20
CA PRO A 126 11.39 9.28 -15.97
C PRO A 126 12.55 9.82 -15.13
N LEU A 127 12.29 10.15 -13.86
CA LEU A 127 13.28 10.62 -12.90
C LEU A 127 13.37 9.61 -11.76
N ASP A 128 14.58 9.11 -11.45
CA ASP A 128 14.77 8.20 -10.32
C ASP A 128 15.03 8.99 -9.03
N THR A 129 13.95 9.53 -8.45
CA THR A 129 13.97 10.33 -7.22
C THR A 129 12.99 9.79 -6.19
N PHE A 130 13.02 10.31 -4.96
CA PHE A 130 12.06 9.99 -3.91
C PHE A 130 10.62 10.01 -4.43
N ALA A 131 9.92 8.88 -4.35
CA ALA A 131 8.54 8.72 -4.81
C ALA A 131 7.76 7.74 -3.92
N LEU A 132 6.51 8.09 -3.61
CA LEU A 132 5.64 7.39 -2.64
C LEU A 132 4.15 7.71 -2.87
N ASP A 133 3.31 7.15 -2.00
CA ASP A 133 1.87 7.46 -1.86
C ASP A 133 1.11 7.33 -3.17
N ALA A 134 1.34 6.21 -3.83
CA ALA A 134 0.72 5.90 -5.09
C ALA A 134 -0.73 5.45 -4.95
N THR A 135 -1.60 5.98 -5.79
CA THR A 135 -2.99 5.55 -5.96
C THR A 135 -3.34 5.39 -7.44
N THR A 136 -4.45 4.71 -7.73
CA THR A 136 -4.97 4.57 -9.09
C THR A 136 -6.48 4.78 -9.14
N PHE A 137 -6.97 5.29 -10.26
CA PHE A 137 -8.39 5.43 -10.53
C PHE A 137 -8.69 5.29 -12.02
N ARG A 138 -9.95 5.04 -12.36
CA ARG A 138 -10.43 5.07 -13.76
C ARG A 138 -11.16 6.36 -14.06
N HIS A 139 -10.83 6.99 -15.17
CA HIS A 139 -11.52 8.17 -15.68
C HIS A 139 -11.47 8.18 -17.21
N GLN A 140 -12.61 8.43 -17.85
CA GLN A 140 -12.75 8.50 -19.32
C GLN A 140 -12.19 7.25 -20.03
N GLY A 141 -12.54 6.06 -19.53
CA GLY A 141 -12.11 4.79 -20.13
C GLY A 141 -10.63 4.44 -19.92
N LYS A 142 -9.84 5.30 -19.28
CA LYS A 142 -8.42 5.08 -18.99
C LYS A 142 -8.19 4.84 -17.51
N ARG A 143 -7.13 4.09 -17.20
CA ARG A 143 -6.59 3.96 -15.84
C ARG A 143 -5.49 4.98 -15.65
N TRP A 144 -5.56 5.72 -14.56
CA TRP A 144 -4.58 6.73 -14.17
C TRP A 144 -3.81 6.26 -12.95
N TYR A 145 -2.56 6.67 -12.88
CA TYR A 145 -1.68 6.44 -11.75
C TYR A 145 -1.26 7.82 -11.22
N LEU A 146 -1.48 8.06 -9.93
CA LEU A 146 -1.23 9.33 -9.25
C LEU A 146 -0.33 9.06 -8.06
N TRP A 147 0.68 9.91 -7.85
CA TRP A 147 1.67 9.69 -6.80
C TRP A 147 2.34 11.00 -6.36
N ALA A 148 3.06 10.95 -5.24
CA ALA A 148 3.94 12.01 -4.79
C ALA A 148 5.38 11.71 -5.22
N GLN A 149 6.08 12.70 -5.80
CA GLN A 149 7.49 12.54 -6.18
C GLN A 149 8.26 13.85 -6.09
N LYS A 150 9.51 13.76 -5.62
CA LYS A 150 10.45 14.87 -5.63
C LYS A 150 10.86 15.21 -7.06
N ARG A 151 10.66 16.46 -7.46
CA ARG A 151 11.23 17.01 -8.70
C ARG A 151 12.76 17.07 -8.62
N SER A 152 13.45 16.82 -9.74
CA SER A 152 14.89 17.09 -9.88
C SER A 152 15.17 18.59 -10.03
N GLY A 153 16.05 19.15 -9.19
CA GLY A 153 16.45 20.56 -9.21
C GLY A 153 15.64 21.45 -8.25
N ASN A 154 16.22 22.59 -7.85
CA ASN A 154 15.71 23.55 -6.85
C ASN A 154 14.24 23.94 -7.07
#